data_AF-A0A7W1P9C5-F1
#
_entry.id   AF-A0A7W1P9C5-F1
#
_cell.length_a   1.000
_cell.length_b   1.000
_cell.length_c   1.000
_cell.angle_alpha   90.00
_cell.angle_beta   90.00
_cell.angle_gamma   90.00
#
_symmetry.space_group_name_H-M   'P 1'
#
loop_
_entity.id
_entity.type
_entity.pdbx_description
1 polymer ?
#
loop_
_entity_poly.entity_id
_entity_poly.type
_entity_poly.pdbx_seq_one_letter_code
_entity_poly.pdbx_strand_id
1 'polypeptide(L)' 'MSKTDPIPGKFEFVILAGARARQLFAGSTPRTTGTTKLVRLAQLEVREGKIEKIPE' A
#
# COMPACT_ATOMS: atom_id res chain seq x y z
N MET A 1 8.98 15.45 -16.58
CA MET A 1 8.67 14.59 -15.41
C MET A 1 7.18 14.27 -15.44
N SER A 2 6.81 13.08 -15.93
CA SER A 2 5.42 12.62 -15.99
C SER A 2 4.94 12.27 -14.57
N LYS A 3 3.97 13.04 -14.06
CA LYS A 3 3.22 12.76 -12.84
C LYS A 3 2.48 11.44 -13.02
N THR A 4 2.86 10.42 -12.26
CA THR A 4 2.02 9.25 -12.02
C THR A 4 0.75 9.71 -11.31
N ASP A 5 -0.41 9.26 -11.77
CA ASP A 5 -1.69 9.58 -11.17
C ASP A 5 -1.70 9.21 -9.68
N PRO A 6 -2.25 10.06 -8.79
CA PRO A 6 -2.20 9.86 -7.33
C PRO A 6 -2.99 8.63 -6.86
N ILE A 7 -3.74 7.97 -7.75
CA ILE A 7 -4.53 6.80 -7.46
C ILE A 7 -4.11 5.69 -8.43
N PRO A 8 -3.50 4.61 -7.94
CA PRO A 8 -3.21 3.45 -8.76
C PRO A 8 -4.51 2.96 -9.41
N GLY A 9 -4.44 2.52 -10.67
CA GLY A 9 -5.58 1.85 -11.30
C GLY A 9 -6.12 0.73 -10.41
N LYS A 10 -7.40 0.33 -10.54
CA LYS A 10 -8.03 -0.65 -9.63
C LYS A 10 -7.18 -1.92 -9.42
N PHE A 11 -6.51 -2.38 -10.48
CA PHE A 11 -5.59 -3.53 -10.41
C PHE A 11 -4.27 -3.20 -9.70
N GLU A 12 -3.66 -2.05 -10.01
CA GLU A 12 -2.44 -1.60 -9.33
C GLU A 12 -2.65 -1.41 -7.83
N PHE A 13 -3.82 -0.89 -7.43
CA PHE A 13 -4.20 -0.78 -6.02
C PHE A 13 -4.16 -2.16 -5.33
N VAL A 14 -4.75 -3.18 -5.96
CA VAL A 14 -4.77 -4.54 -5.40
C VAL A 14 -3.37 -5.14 -5.35
N ILE A 15 -2.57 -4.95 -6.40
CA ILE A 15 -1.19 -5.45 -6.46
C ILE A 15 -0.35 -4.82 -5.34
N LEU A 16 -0.40 -3.49 -5.19
CA LEU A 16 0.38 -2.76 -4.22
C LEU A 16 -0.08 -3.05 -2.78
N ALA A 17 -1.40 -3.07 -2.54
CA ALA A 17 -1.95 -3.40 -1.22
C ALA A 17 -1.66 -4.86 -0.84
N GLY A 18 -1.71 -5.79 -1.82
CA GLY A 18 -1.37 -7.20 -1.61
C GLY A 18 0.10 -7.40 -1.28
N ALA A 19 1.01 -6.74 -2.01
CA ALA A 19 2.44 -6.74 -1.71
C ALA A 19 2.71 -6.15 -0.32
N ARG A 20 2.07 -5.03 0.01
CA ARG A 20 2.22 -4.39 1.32
C ARG A 20 1.69 -5.25 2.46
N ALA A 21 0.55 -5.91 2.28
CA ALA A 21 0.01 -6.82 3.28
C ALA A 21 1.01 -7.94 3.62
N ARG A 22 1.69 -8.51 2.62
CA ARG A 22 2.77 -9.51 2.86
C ARG A 22 3.91 -8.96 3.71
N GLN A 23 4.31 -7.71 3.49
CA GLN A 23 5.34 -7.06 4.33
C GLN A 23 4.87 -6.90 5.78
N LEU A 24 3.62 -6.49 5.99
CA LEU A 24 3.03 -6.38 7.33
C LEU A 24 2.95 -7.74 8.03
N PHE A 25 2.53 -8.80 7.32
CA PHE A 25 2.54 -10.17 7.86
C PHE A 25 3.94 -10.67 8.20
N ALA A 26 4.96 -10.22 7.47
CA ALA A 26 6.37 -10.49 7.77
C ALA A 26 6.93 -9.64 8.93
N GLY A 27 6.11 -8.83 9.61
CA GLY A 27 6.51 -8.02 10.76
C GLY A 27 7.01 -6.62 10.42
N SER A 28 6.85 -6.13 9.19
CA SER A 28 7.22 -4.75 8.87
C SER A 28 6.36 -3.74 9.64
N THR A 29 6.95 -2.62 10.03
CA THR A 29 6.27 -1.56 10.76
C THR A 29 5.18 -0.88 9.91
N PRO A 30 3.95 -0.75 10.43
CA PRO A 30 2.91 0.07 9.82
C PRO A 30 3.30 1.55 9.69
N ARG A 31 2.83 2.19 8.62
CA ARG A 31 2.92 3.63 8.35
C ARG A 31 1.59 4.37 8.61
N THR A 32 0.52 3.64 8.92
CA THR A 32 -0.76 4.22 9.34
C THR A 32 -1.38 3.45 10.51
N THR A 33 -2.46 4.00 11.05
CA THR A 33 -3.25 3.43 12.16
C THR A 33 -4.73 3.34 11.77
N GLY A 34 -5.61 2.97 12.71
CA GLY A 34 -7.08 2.94 12.50
C GLY A 34 -7.67 1.55 12.26
N THR A 35 -6.86 0.49 12.19
CA THR A 35 -7.34 -0.89 12.21
C THR A 35 -6.25 -1.86 12.66
N THR A 36 -6.63 -2.98 13.28
CA THR A 36 -5.73 -4.09 13.62
C THR A 36 -5.62 -5.14 12.52
N LYS A 37 -6.49 -5.08 11.50
CA LYS A 37 -6.47 -6.04 10.39
C LYS A 37 -5.40 -5.62 9.37
N LEU A 38 -4.30 -6.38 9.28
CA LEU A 38 -3.14 -6.05 8.44
C LEU A 38 -3.48 -5.81 6.96
N VAL A 39 -4.43 -6.59 6.40
CA VAL A 39 -4.89 -6.37 5.01
C VAL A 39 -5.57 -5.01 4.85
N ARG A 40 -6.42 -4.63 5.81
CA ARG A 40 -7.11 -3.33 5.77
C ARG A 40 -6.13 -2.19 6.04
N LEU A 41 -5.14 -2.42 6.89
CA LEU A 41 -4.05 -1.48 7.14
C LEU A 41 -3.25 -1.20 5.87
N ALA A 42 -2.84 -2.24 5.14
CA ALA A 42 -2.14 -2.10 3.85
C ALA A 42 -2.97 -1.31 2.83
N GLN A 43 -4.28 -1.58 2.74
CA GLN A 43 -5.19 -0.83 1.86
C GLN A 43 -5.26 0.65 2.24
N LEU A 44 -5.28 0.98 3.53
CA LEU A 44 -5.25 2.37 4.01
C LEU A 44 -3.93 3.05 3.65
N GLU A 45 -2.80 2.39 3.91
CA GLU A 45 -1.49 2.95 3.59
C GLU A 45 -1.31 3.24 2.09
N VAL A 46 -1.87 2.40 1.21
CA VAL A 46 -1.89 2.65 -0.24
C VAL A 46 -2.83 3.80 -0.59
N ARG A 47 -4.03 3.86 -0.01
CA ARG A 47 -4.99 4.97 -0.26
C ARG A 47 -4.45 6.32 0.22
N GLU A 48 -3.68 6.32 1.29
CA GLU A 48 -3.02 7.50 1.85
C GLU A 48 -1.73 7.87 1.10
N GLY A 49 -1.33 7.10 0.09
CA GLY A 49 -0.10 7.34 -0.67
C GLY A 49 1.18 7.11 0.14
N LYS A 50 1.12 6.39 1.26
CA LYS A 50 2.28 6.10 2.13
C LYS A 50 3.15 4.96 1.62
N ILE A 51 2.70 4.26 0.59
CA ILE A 51 3.36 3.10 -0.01
C ILE A 51 3.46 3.36 -1.50
N GLU A 52 4.68 3.22 -2.02
CA GLU A 52 5.02 3.44 -3.41
C GLU A 52 5.64 2.17 -4.00
N LYS A 53 5.45 1.97 -5.31
CA LYS A 53 6.14 0.92 -6.04
C LYS A 53 7.58 1.38 -6.31
N ILE A 54 8.56 0.53 -6.00
CA ILE A 54 9.95 0.78 -6.38
C ILE A 54 10.05 0.56 -7.91
N PRO A 55 10.55 1.53 -8.69
CA PRO A 55 10.82 1.33 -10.11
C PRO A 55 11.87 0.22 -10.30
N GLU A 56 11.75 -0.56 -11.37
CA GLU A 56 12.79 -1.53 -11.78
C GLU A 56 14.11 -0.85 -12.12
#